data_AF-A0A7G5Z2M0-F1
#
_entry.id   AF-A0A7G5Z2M0-F1
#
_cell.length_a   1.000
_cell.length_b   1.000
_cell.length_c   1.000
_cell.angle_alpha   90.00
_cell.angle_beta   90.00
_cell.angle_gamma   90.00
#
_symmetry.space_group_name_H-M   'P 1'
#
loop_
_entity.id
_entity.type
_entity.pdbx_description
1 polymer ?
#
loop_
_entity_poly.entity_id
_entity_poly.type
_entity_poly.pdbx_seq_one_letter_code
_entity_poly.pdbx_strand_id
1 'polypeptide(L)'
;MPPFLKKMQFIGPDGAPTLLYSKFKTDSGRSQAAFEGLRNAFGELFKRNEYIHKADDSAIRDVIVEITGLKKADPIVRLMYQTFDAVKGFITADVSSESSEDDDNADGDDGDNNKKRDQSVGRLKSLGLSYQISIVLPETENISVFNAIFRSLRENLLR
;
A
#
# COMPACT_ATOMS: atom_id res chain seq x y z
N MET A 1 25.12 7.25 -7.77
CA MET A 1 23.67 7.59 -7.78
C MET A 1 23.15 7.64 -6.35
N PRO A 2 22.22 8.54 -5.98
CA PRO A 2 21.82 8.69 -4.59
C PRO A 2 21.10 7.42 -4.11
N PRO A 3 21.60 6.72 -3.07
CA PRO A 3 21.02 5.46 -2.57
C PRO A 3 19.59 5.62 -2.04
N PHE A 4 19.16 6.86 -1.81
CA PHE A 4 17.84 7.20 -1.31
C PHE A 4 16.69 6.90 -2.29
N LEU A 5 16.84 7.21 -3.58
CA LEU A 5 15.81 6.93 -4.60
C LEU A 5 15.57 5.43 -4.79
N LYS A 6 16.62 4.61 -4.60
CA LYS A 6 16.49 3.15 -4.57
C LYS A 6 15.70 2.69 -3.34
N LYS A 7 15.93 3.27 -2.16
CA LYS A 7 15.15 2.96 -0.94
C LYS A 7 13.67 3.36 -1.08
N MET A 8 13.37 4.43 -1.79
CA MET A 8 11.99 4.84 -2.09
C MET A 8 11.32 3.99 -3.18
N GLN A 9 12.03 3.04 -3.79
CA GLN A 9 11.58 2.23 -4.94
C GLN A 9 11.21 3.05 -6.19
N PHE A 10 11.71 4.29 -6.32
CA PHE A 10 11.62 5.05 -7.57
C PHE A 10 12.52 4.47 -8.67
N ILE A 11 13.59 3.81 -8.27
CA ILE A 11 14.57 3.23 -9.18
C ILE A 11 14.75 1.77 -8.79
N GLY A 12 14.68 0.89 -9.78
CA GLY A 12 14.94 -0.54 -9.61
C GLY A 12 16.39 -0.84 -9.22
N PRO A 13 16.69 -2.10 -8.84
CA PRO A 13 18.05 -2.53 -8.50
C PRO A 13 19.04 -2.20 -9.63
N ASP A 14 18.60 -2.38 -10.87
CA ASP A 14 19.37 -2.20 -12.11
C ASP A 14 19.49 -0.75 -12.58
N GLY A 15 18.93 0.21 -11.83
CA GLY A 15 18.98 1.64 -12.20
C GLY A 15 17.87 2.10 -13.14
N ALA A 16 16.96 1.22 -13.55
CA ALA A 16 15.81 1.58 -14.37
C ALA A 16 14.73 2.33 -13.54
N PRO A 17 14.06 3.35 -14.12
CA PRO A 17 12.95 4.03 -13.46
C PRO A 17 11.75 3.09 -13.30
N THR A 18 11.07 3.14 -12.14
CA THR A 18 9.88 2.32 -11.87
C THR A 18 8.59 3.05 -12.26
N LEU A 19 7.47 2.33 -12.27
CA LEU A 19 6.12 2.91 -12.42
C LEU A 19 5.87 4.02 -11.39
N LEU A 20 6.37 3.86 -10.17
CA LEU A 20 6.26 4.83 -9.08
C LEU A 20 6.96 6.15 -9.43
N TYR A 21 8.10 6.08 -10.14
CA TYR A 21 8.78 7.27 -10.65
C TYR A 21 8.01 7.96 -11.78
N SER A 22 7.42 7.19 -12.69
CA SER A 22 6.56 7.76 -13.74
C SER A 22 5.34 8.45 -13.15
N LYS A 23 4.69 7.85 -12.14
CA LYS A 23 3.57 8.46 -11.39
C LYS A 23 3.99 9.73 -10.66
N PHE A 24 5.21 9.78 -10.10
CA PHE A 24 5.72 11.00 -9.46
C PHE A 24 5.89 12.18 -10.42
N LYS A 25 6.15 11.90 -11.71
CA LYS A 25 6.27 12.94 -12.73
C LYS A 25 4.91 13.55 -13.12
N THR A 26 3.82 12.81 -13.01
CA THR A 26 2.48 13.35 -13.30
C THR A 26 2.00 14.22 -12.15
N ASP A 27 1.25 15.29 -12.44
CA ASP A 27 0.82 16.21 -11.37
C ASP A 27 -0.27 15.58 -10.48
N SER A 28 -1.17 14.80 -11.08
CA SER A 28 -2.23 14.07 -10.37
C SER A 28 -1.70 12.92 -9.50
N GLY A 29 -0.64 12.22 -9.94
CA GLY A 29 -0.09 11.05 -9.24
C GLY A 29 1.08 11.37 -8.31
N ARG A 30 1.56 12.63 -8.29
CA ARG A 30 2.77 13.02 -7.55
C ARG A 30 2.64 12.78 -6.06
N SER A 31 1.51 13.18 -5.47
CA SER A 31 1.28 13.11 -4.03
C SER A 31 1.23 11.66 -3.54
N GLN A 32 0.51 10.80 -4.27
CA GLN A 32 0.41 9.38 -3.94
C GLN A 32 1.75 8.66 -4.13
N ALA A 33 2.47 8.93 -5.23
CA ALA A 33 3.80 8.36 -5.45
C ALA A 33 4.82 8.83 -4.39
N ALA A 34 4.74 10.09 -3.95
CA ALA A 34 5.55 10.62 -2.87
C ALA A 34 5.25 9.92 -1.54
N PHE A 35 3.97 9.69 -1.23
CA PHE A 35 3.54 8.97 -0.04
C PHE A 35 4.03 7.52 -0.03
N GLU A 36 3.86 6.79 -1.13
CA GLU A 36 4.35 5.42 -1.26
C GLU A 36 5.88 5.35 -1.13
N GLY A 37 6.59 6.27 -1.79
CA GLY A 37 8.04 6.38 -1.69
C GLY A 37 8.51 6.69 -0.27
N LEU A 38 7.79 7.56 0.45
CA LEU A 38 8.08 7.91 1.84
C LEU A 38 7.86 6.71 2.77
N ARG A 39 6.76 5.97 2.58
CA ARG A 39 6.45 4.74 3.33
C ARG A 39 7.52 3.66 3.10
N ASN A 40 8.02 3.53 1.87
CA ASN A 40 9.09 2.58 1.55
C ASN A 40 10.42 2.95 2.21
N ALA A 41 10.83 4.23 2.15
CA ALA A 41 12.10 4.66 2.70
C ALA A 41 12.11 4.76 4.24
N PHE A 42 10.99 5.16 4.84
CA PHE A 42 10.84 5.35 6.29
C PHE A 42 9.80 4.42 6.90
N GLY A 43 9.74 3.16 6.43
CA GLY A 43 8.73 2.19 6.89
C GLY A 43 8.71 2.01 8.41
N GLU A 44 9.85 2.11 9.08
CA GLU A 44 9.93 2.05 10.56
C GLU A 44 9.19 3.22 11.25
N LEU A 45 9.17 4.42 10.65
CA LEU A 45 8.41 5.56 11.17
C LEU A 45 6.90 5.29 11.08
N PHE A 46 6.44 4.73 9.95
CA PHE A 46 5.03 4.42 9.72
C PHE A 46 4.53 3.25 10.57
N LYS A 47 5.40 2.30 10.96
CA LYS A 47 5.04 1.22 11.89
C LYS A 47 4.66 1.73 13.28
N ARG A 48 5.28 2.82 13.75
CA ARG A 48 4.94 3.45 15.03
C ARG A 48 3.72 4.36 14.94
N ASN A 49 3.64 5.13 13.85
CA ASN A 49 2.51 6.00 13.59
C ASN A 49 2.17 6.00 12.10
N GLU A 50 1.06 5.35 11.75
CA GLU A 50 0.57 5.26 10.37
C GLU A 50 0.31 6.64 9.75
N TYR A 51 -0.04 7.63 10.59
CA TYR A 51 -0.32 9.01 10.19
C TYR A 51 0.84 9.96 10.47
N ILE A 52 2.07 9.47 10.55
CA ILE A 52 3.25 10.31 10.84
C ILE A 52 3.47 11.42 9.80
N HIS A 53 3.00 11.21 8.56
CA HIS A 53 3.00 12.22 7.51
C HIS A 53 2.10 13.43 7.83
N LYS A 54 1.11 13.30 8.72
CA LYS A 54 0.24 14.38 9.23
C LYS A 54 0.65 14.88 10.62
N ALA A 55 1.65 14.25 11.24
CA ALA A 55 2.08 14.62 12.58
C ALA A 55 2.88 15.93 12.60
N ASP A 56 2.96 16.52 13.80
CA ASP A 56 3.77 17.69 14.10
C ASP A 56 5.27 17.39 14.01
N ASP A 57 6.07 18.42 13.74
CA ASP A 57 7.52 18.33 13.60
C ASP A 57 8.20 17.76 14.86
N SER A 58 7.69 18.14 16.03
CA SER A 58 8.20 17.64 17.31
C SER A 58 7.95 16.13 17.47
N ALA A 59 6.74 15.68 17.12
CA ALA A 59 6.35 14.28 17.17
C ALA A 59 7.18 13.41 16.20
N ILE A 60 7.41 13.89 14.98
CA ILE A 60 8.23 13.17 13.99
C ILE A 60 9.66 13.00 14.52
N ARG A 61 10.25 14.05 15.11
CA ARG A 61 11.60 13.99 15.68
C ARG A 61 11.69 13.04 16.87
N ASP A 62 10.67 13.01 17.71
CA ASP A 62 10.62 12.10 18.86
C ASP A 62 10.56 10.63 18.41
N VAL A 63 9.77 10.32 17.38
CA VAL A 63 9.71 8.96 16.80
C VAL A 63 11.04 8.58 16.14
N ILE A 64 11.71 9.50 15.42
CA ILE A 64 13.04 9.26 14.84
C ILE A 64 14.05 8.92 15.95
N VAL A 65 14.05 9.67 17.05
CA VAL A 65 14.94 9.44 18.19
C VAL A 65 14.66 8.09 18.84
N GLU A 66 13.40 7.72 18.98
CA GLU A 66 12.99 6.43 19.53
C GLU A 66 13.35 5.25 18.61
N ILE A 67 13.40 5.40 17.28
CA ILE A 67 13.87 4.33 16.37
C ILE A 67 15.39 4.23 16.41
N THR A 68 16.07 5.38 16.33
CA THR A 68 17.51 5.42 16.13
C THR A 68 18.30 5.27 17.42
N GLY A 69 17.67 5.50 18.58
CA GLY A 69 18.32 5.53 19.90
C GLY A 69 19.32 6.68 20.06
N LEU A 70 19.36 7.63 19.12
CA LEU A 70 20.27 8.76 19.13
C LEU A 70 19.79 9.87 20.06
N LYS A 71 20.69 10.79 20.42
CA LYS A 71 20.32 11.96 21.22
C LYS A 71 19.51 12.94 20.36
N LYS A 72 18.51 13.61 20.94
CA LYS A 72 17.72 14.66 20.26
C LYS A 72 18.57 15.79 19.65
N ALA A 73 19.74 16.05 20.23
CA ALA A 73 20.67 17.09 19.77
C ALA A 73 21.64 16.63 18.65
N ASP A 74 21.57 15.37 18.24
CA ASP A 74 22.48 14.84 17.22
C ASP A 74 22.17 15.46 15.84
N PRO A 75 23.17 15.98 15.11
CA PRO A 75 22.97 16.48 13.75
C PRO A 75 22.35 15.46 12.79
N ILE A 76 22.55 14.15 13.03
CA ILE A 76 21.99 13.09 12.21
C ILE A 76 20.46 13.07 12.29
N VAL A 77 19.88 13.25 13.48
CA VAL A 77 18.41 13.31 13.67
C VAL A 77 17.83 14.49 12.90
N ARG A 78 18.52 15.64 12.93
CA ARG A 78 18.13 16.82 12.15
C ARG A 78 18.13 16.55 10.64
N LEU A 79 19.17 15.90 10.13
CA LEU A 79 19.29 15.57 8.71
C LEU A 79 18.23 14.56 8.26
N MET A 80 17.93 13.55 9.10
CA MET A 80 16.85 12.60 8.84
C MET A 80 15.49 13.29 8.76
N TYR A 81 15.20 14.16 9.73
CA TYR A 81 13.97 14.96 9.72
C TYR A 81 13.88 15.86 8.48
N GLN A 82 14.95 16.56 8.10
CA GLN A 82 14.96 17.40 6.89
C GLN A 82 14.71 16.59 5.61
N THR A 83 15.25 15.37 5.53
CA THR A 83 15.01 14.48 4.39
C THR A 83 13.54 14.03 4.34
N PHE A 84 12.96 13.70 5.51
CA PHE A 84 11.56 13.35 5.64
C PHE A 84 10.65 14.52 5.24
N ASP A 85 10.93 15.71 5.75
CA ASP A 85 10.16 16.93 5.49
C ASP A 85 10.20 17.34 4.01
N ALA A 86 11.38 17.24 3.37
CA ALA A 86 11.51 17.49 1.94
C ALA A 86 10.60 16.59 1.09
N VAL A 87 10.46 15.31 1.46
CA VAL A 87 9.57 14.38 0.75
C VAL A 87 8.10 14.62 1.13
N LYS A 88 7.82 14.90 2.41
CA LYS A 88 6.48 15.28 2.90
C LYS A 88 5.93 16.50 2.18
N GLY A 89 6.77 17.47 1.82
CA GLY A 89 6.37 18.66 1.06
C GLY A 89 5.77 18.38 -0.31
N PHE A 90 6.00 17.20 -0.90
CA PHE A 90 5.37 16.78 -2.16
C PHE A 90 4.02 16.09 -1.96
N ILE A 91 3.66 15.76 -0.72
CA ILE A 91 2.36 15.17 -0.37
C ILE A 91 1.41 16.35 -0.15
N THR A 92 0.62 16.70 -1.16
CA THR A 92 -0.54 17.57 -0.96
C THR A 92 -1.47 16.92 0.06
N ALA A 93 -2.03 17.72 0.98
CA ALA A 93 -2.85 17.27 2.11
C ALA A 93 -4.14 16.50 1.71
N ASP A 94 -4.37 16.32 0.41
CA ASP A 94 -5.51 15.65 -0.23
C ASP A 94 -5.28 14.17 -0.58
N VAL A 95 -4.29 13.49 0.01
CA VAL A 95 -4.21 12.02 -0.08
C VAL A 95 -5.20 11.39 0.91
N SER A 96 -6.47 11.75 0.78
CA SER A 96 -7.58 11.21 1.56
C SER A 96 -8.83 11.04 0.72
N SER A 97 -8.70 10.75 -0.57
CA SER A 97 -9.72 10.08 -1.39
C SER A 97 -9.23 10.02 -2.83
N GLU A 98 -8.70 8.88 -3.25
CA GLU A 98 -8.81 8.34 -4.62
C GLU A 98 -7.99 7.05 -4.64
N SER A 99 -8.52 6.06 -3.92
CA SER A 99 -8.51 4.70 -4.45
C SER A 99 -9.43 4.69 -5.67
N SER A 100 -8.95 5.26 -6.78
CA SER A 100 -9.46 4.96 -8.10
C SER A 100 -8.68 3.74 -8.55
N GLU A 101 -9.36 2.61 -8.50
CA GLU A 101 -9.07 1.48 -9.36
C GLU A 101 -9.07 1.97 -10.84
N ASP A 102 -8.40 1.17 -11.67
CA ASP A 102 -8.32 1.21 -13.14
C ASP A 102 -7.15 2.04 -13.72
N ASP A 103 -6.33 1.54 -14.66
CA ASP A 103 -6.58 0.42 -15.57
C ASP A 103 -5.32 -0.19 -16.21
N ASP A 104 -5.48 -1.49 -16.47
CA ASP A 104 -5.04 -2.39 -17.54
C ASP A 104 -3.71 -2.31 -18.31
N ASN A 105 -3.14 -3.51 -18.47
CA ASN A 105 -2.78 -4.20 -19.73
C ASN A 105 -2.38 -5.65 -19.35
N ALA A 106 -2.82 -6.76 -19.95
CA ALA A 106 -3.72 -7.04 -21.07
C ALA A 106 -4.03 -8.56 -21.06
N ASP A 107 -5.24 -8.97 -21.47
CA ASP A 107 -5.53 -9.91 -22.59
C ASP A 107 -6.85 -10.68 -22.40
N GLY A 108 -7.73 -10.64 -23.42
CA GLY A 108 -8.61 -11.74 -23.78
C GLY A 108 -10.11 -11.70 -23.40
N ASP A 109 -10.92 -11.27 -24.38
CA ASP A 109 -12.14 -11.93 -24.86
C ASP A 109 -13.54 -11.63 -24.24
N ASP A 110 -14.33 -10.93 -25.05
CA ASP A 110 -15.75 -11.04 -25.42
C ASP A 110 -16.85 -11.42 -24.40
N GLY A 111 -17.99 -10.71 -24.49
CA GLY A 111 -19.26 -11.20 -23.95
C GLY A 111 -20.16 -10.20 -23.21
N ASP A 112 -20.74 -9.27 -23.96
CA ASP A 112 -22.16 -8.89 -23.96
C ASP A 112 -23.03 -8.96 -22.67
N ASN A 113 -23.76 -7.85 -22.49
CA ASN A 113 -25.14 -7.76 -21.99
C ASN A 113 -25.48 -7.54 -20.49
N ASN A 114 -26.01 -6.33 -20.26
CA ASN A 114 -27.36 -6.06 -19.74
C ASN A 114 -27.54 -5.52 -18.29
N LYS A 115 -28.06 -4.28 -18.27
CA LYS A 115 -29.14 -3.73 -17.42
C LYS A 115 -28.95 -3.51 -15.90
N LYS A 116 -29.04 -2.20 -15.61
CA LYS A 116 -29.95 -1.53 -14.65
C LYS A 116 -29.65 -1.63 -13.14
N ARG A 117 -29.22 -0.46 -12.63
CA ARG A 117 -29.76 0.29 -11.48
C ARG A 117 -30.91 -0.37 -10.69
N ASP A 118 -30.71 -0.56 -9.38
CA ASP A 118 -31.53 0.07 -8.33
C ASP A 118 -30.77 0.00 -6.99
N GLN A 119 -30.36 1.15 -6.45
CA GLN A 119 -30.95 1.83 -5.29
C GLN A 119 -30.65 1.23 -3.91
N SER A 120 -30.02 2.12 -3.13
CA SER A 120 -29.88 2.18 -1.68
C SER A 120 -30.98 1.54 -0.85
N VAL A 121 -30.57 0.88 0.24
CA VAL A 121 -30.85 1.23 1.66
C VAL A 121 -30.57 -0.03 2.50
N GLY A 122 -29.65 0.06 3.45
CA GLY A 122 -29.44 -1.06 4.39
C GLY A 122 -28.11 -0.96 5.14
N ARG A 123 -27.99 0.02 6.03
CA ARG A 123 -26.90 0.09 6.99
C ARG A 123 -27.05 -1.06 8.00
N LEU A 124 -26.47 -2.21 7.70
CA LEU A 124 -25.96 -3.13 8.73
C LEU A 124 -24.44 -3.12 8.63
N LYS A 125 -23.79 -2.79 9.74
CA LYS A 125 -22.36 -3.04 9.94
C LYS A 125 -22.15 -4.55 9.83
N SER A 126 -21.83 -5.07 8.64
CA SER A 126 -21.07 -6.30 8.57
C SER A 126 -19.67 -5.93 9.06
N LEU A 127 -19.30 -6.45 10.23
CA LEU A 127 -17.89 -6.52 10.60
C LEU A 127 -17.19 -7.22 9.44
N GLY A 128 -16.42 -6.46 8.66
CA GLY A 128 -15.67 -6.97 7.52
C GLY A 128 -14.58 -7.90 8.04
N LEU A 129 -14.95 -9.14 8.32
CA LEU A 129 -14.04 -10.15 8.82
C LEU A 129 -13.35 -10.76 7.60
N SER A 130 -12.21 -10.19 7.25
CA SER A 130 -11.34 -10.73 6.21
C SER A 130 -10.64 -11.96 6.79
N TYR A 131 -11.10 -13.14 6.37
CA TYR A 131 -10.49 -14.40 6.76
C TYR A 131 -9.49 -14.84 5.69
N GLN A 132 -8.21 -14.91 6.06
CA GLN A 132 -7.18 -15.52 5.23
C GLN A 132 -6.94 -16.96 5.70
N ILE A 133 -7.57 -17.92 5.01
CA ILE A 133 -7.43 -19.35 5.31
C ILE A 133 -6.36 -19.95 4.41
N SER A 134 -5.29 -20.48 4.99
CA SER A 134 -4.26 -21.24 4.25
C SER A 134 -4.52 -22.73 4.42
N ILE A 135 -4.83 -23.42 3.33
CA ILE A 135 -5.11 -24.86 3.32
C ILE A 135 -3.96 -25.59 2.63
N VAL A 136 -3.35 -26.54 3.32
CA VAL A 136 -2.37 -27.46 2.72
C VAL A 136 -3.12 -28.69 2.26
N LEU A 137 -3.17 -28.90 0.95
CA LEU A 137 -3.81 -30.09 0.39
C LEU A 137 -2.89 -31.30 0.53
N PRO A 138 -3.42 -32.49 0.88
CA PRO A 138 -2.63 -33.72 0.90
C PRO A 138 -2.16 -34.07 -0.52
N GLU A 139 -0.99 -34.72 -0.61
CA GLU A 139 -0.53 -35.32 -1.86
C GLU A 139 -1.38 -36.54 -2.16
N THR A 140 -2.39 -36.37 -3.02
CA THR A 140 -3.27 -37.43 -3.51
C THR A 140 -3.25 -37.45 -5.03
N GLU A 141 -3.14 -38.64 -5.62
CA GLU A 141 -3.19 -38.82 -7.08
C GLU A 141 -4.62 -38.83 -7.64
N ASN A 142 -5.64 -38.80 -6.77
CA ASN A 142 -7.04 -38.90 -7.19
C ASN A 142 -7.73 -37.53 -7.30
N ILE A 143 -8.03 -37.12 -8.53
CA ILE A 143 -8.71 -35.87 -8.86
C ILE A 143 -10.10 -35.72 -8.22
N SER A 144 -10.78 -36.84 -7.92
CA SER A 144 -12.12 -36.83 -7.33
C SER A 144 -12.11 -36.33 -5.88
N VAL A 145 -11.01 -36.56 -5.15
CA VAL A 145 -10.85 -36.11 -3.76
C VAL A 145 -10.72 -34.58 -3.71
N PHE A 146 -9.95 -33.99 -4.62
CA PHE A 146 -9.85 -32.53 -4.75
C PHE A 146 -11.21 -31.89 -5.05
N ASN A 147 -11.95 -32.45 -6.01
CA ASN A 147 -13.27 -31.94 -6.38
C ASN A 147 -14.28 -32.00 -5.23
N ALA A 148 -14.25 -33.05 -4.41
CA ALA A 148 -15.08 -33.14 -3.22
C ALA A 148 -14.73 -32.06 -2.18
N ILE A 149 -13.44 -31.83 -1.91
CA ILE A 149 -12.97 -30.80 -0.97
C ILE A 149 -13.39 -29.41 -1.43
N PHE A 150 -13.15 -29.06 -2.71
CA PHE A 150 -13.52 -27.74 -3.24
C PHE A 150 -15.03 -27.50 -3.25
N ARG A 151 -15.82 -28.54 -3.56
CA ARG A 151 -17.28 -28.45 -3.48
C ARG A 151 -17.76 -28.20 -2.06
N SER A 152 -17.23 -28.93 -1.07
CA SER A 152 -17.56 -28.73 0.34
C SER A 152 -17.14 -27.37 0.87
N LEU A 153 -15.98 -26.84 0.44
CA LEU A 153 -15.53 -25.49 0.81
C LEU A 153 -16.47 -24.41 0.24
N ARG A 154 -16.83 -24.52 -1.04
CA ARG A 154 -17.74 -23.57 -1.70
C ARG A 154 -19.12 -23.55 -1.03
N GLU A 155 -19.64 -24.71 -0.64
CA GLU A 155 -20.96 -24.82 -0.01
C GLU A 155 -20.99 -24.26 1.44
N ASN A 156 -19.87 -24.24 2.17
CA ASN A 156 -19.83 -23.84 3.58
C ASN A 156 -19.23 -22.44 3.85
N LEU A 157 -18.34 -21.93 2.99
CA LEU A 157 -17.66 -20.64 3.21
C LEU A 157 -18.29 -19.45 2.47
N LEU A 158 -19.13 -19.70 1.45
CA LEU A 158 -19.72 -18.66 0.57
C LEU A 158 -21.25 -18.61 0.67
N ARG A 159 -21.79 -18.55 1.90
CA ARG A 159 -23.23 -18.32 2.11
C ARG A 159 -23.55 -16.87 2.43
#